data_AF-A0A2J6T0G6-F1
#
_entry.id   AF-A0A2J6T0G6-F1
#
_cell.length_a   1.000
_cell.length_b   1.000
_cell.length_c   1.000
_cell.angle_alpha   90.00
_cell.angle_beta   90.00
_cell.angle_gamma   90.00
#
_symmetry.space_group_name_H-M   'P 1'
#
loop_
_entity.id
_entity.type
_entity.pdbx_description
1 polymer ?
#
loop_
_entity_poly.entity_id
_entity_poly.type
_entity_poly.pdbx_seq_one_letter_code
_entity_poly.pdbx_strand_id
1 'polypeptide(L)'
;MKLTSEAKTRFEAEDLMDRGRALIEESVNFGVTHMRAFVEVDLGVKYKCLEAGLALKELFRDRCYIQICVFAQDPIFSYPDKGRAMMRLLDGAASMPGVEVFGSTPYVEKDGNQEKQIKNMEFSIKTAKRYKLHLDFHIDYNLDPAKQSMVTEALKLLHAMNWPSNWNNFEYRTIIFGHCTRLTLFDNSEWLNLCEKVQGLPVSFVGLPTSDLFMMGRPKEEEGGGHRVRGTLQVLQMIKKYGLNAAMGINNVGNAFTPQGSCDPLSLASLAVGVYQAGTKADAELLLHVNVFGLGMLAHALSALLVFSFGFRPFVNFYGCTFILYELSSPFLNFHWFFDKLDMTGSKPQLYNGLMLLFTFFCCRLVWGTYQSVRVYQDVWRALHHRPAAATIHFDALNNATSAALDAATGKSAAPIHDGIMQFAGEEFVPLWLAFTYLGSNVVLNTLNFYWFGKMIDAVRKRFQPPKEQRRKEKAIAAKTTGADGKVRIGVDETEVRRRKVVEEEGISAIS
;
A
#
# COMPACT_ATOMS: atom_id res chain seq x y z
N MET A 1 24.97 22.67 -1.03
CA MET A 1 24.42 23.55 -2.08
C MET A 1 25.40 23.78 -3.23
N LYS A 2 26.68 24.13 -3.01
CA LYS A 2 27.67 24.36 -4.11
C LYS A 2 27.73 23.22 -5.15
N LEU A 3 27.86 21.97 -4.70
CA LEU A 3 27.88 20.77 -5.57
C LEU A 3 26.60 20.62 -6.42
N THR A 4 25.43 20.92 -5.84
CA THR A 4 24.14 20.84 -6.55
C THR A 4 24.05 21.91 -7.63
N SER A 5 24.43 23.16 -7.31
CA SER A 5 24.45 24.25 -8.29
C SER A 5 25.42 23.98 -9.44
N GLU A 6 26.59 23.38 -9.17
CA GLU A 6 27.54 22.94 -10.20
C GLU A 6 27.02 21.78 -11.04
N ALA A 7 26.22 20.87 -10.48
CA ALA A 7 25.59 19.81 -11.26
C ALA A 7 24.55 20.36 -12.24
N LYS A 8 23.73 21.33 -11.81
CA LYS A 8 22.66 21.95 -12.61
C LYS A 8 23.15 22.60 -13.90
N THR A 9 24.37 23.16 -13.91
CA THR A 9 24.94 23.81 -15.12
C THR A 9 25.23 22.83 -16.26
N ARG A 10 25.27 21.53 -15.98
CA ARG A 10 25.53 20.46 -16.94
C ARG A 10 24.27 19.73 -17.40
N PHE A 11 23.08 20.22 -17.04
CA PHE A 11 21.82 19.56 -17.39
C PHE A 11 21.49 19.74 -18.88
N GLU A 12 21.54 18.62 -19.58
CA GLU A 12 21.06 18.48 -20.95
C GLU A 12 19.76 17.68 -20.99
N ALA A 13 18.94 17.91 -22.00
CA ALA A 13 17.61 17.30 -22.10
C ALA A 13 17.68 15.76 -22.12
N GLU A 14 18.63 15.19 -22.86
CA GLU A 14 18.84 13.74 -22.95
C GLU A 14 19.26 13.13 -21.60
N ASP A 15 20.19 13.76 -20.88
CA ASP A 15 20.60 13.33 -19.54
C ASP A 15 19.42 13.34 -18.54
N LEU A 16 18.60 14.40 -18.56
CA LEU A 16 17.41 14.48 -17.71
C LEU A 16 16.40 13.37 -18.02
N MET A 17 16.18 13.09 -19.31
CA MET A 17 15.28 12.02 -19.76
C MET A 17 15.80 10.65 -19.34
N ASP A 18 17.10 10.37 -19.50
CA ASP A 18 17.68 9.07 -19.18
C ASP A 18 17.70 8.80 -17.68
N ARG A 19 18.13 9.77 -16.87
CA ARG A 19 18.09 9.63 -15.40
C ARG A 19 16.67 9.51 -14.88
N GLY A 20 15.75 10.32 -15.40
CA GLY A 20 14.35 10.25 -15.03
C GLY A 20 13.72 8.91 -15.41
N ARG A 21 13.98 8.41 -16.63
CA ARG A 21 13.51 7.10 -17.10
C ARG A 21 14.01 5.98 -16.21
N ALA A 22 15.31 5.94 -15.92
CA ALA A 22 15.91 4.91 -15.07
C ALA A 22 15.25 4.87 -13.68
N LEU A 23 15.04 6.02 -13.05
CA LEU A 23 14.40 6.12 -11.74
C LEU A 23 12.94 5.62 -11.75
N ILE A 24 12.19 6.00 -12.79
CA ILE A 24 10.78 5.59 -12.95
C ILE A 24 10.70 4.08 -13.21
N GLU A 25 11.54 3.55 -14.10
CA GLU A 25 11.56 2.11 -14.42
C GLU A 25 11.91 1.26 -13.20
N GLU A 26 12.93 1.67 -12.44
CA GLU A 26 13.29 0.99 -11.20
C GLU A 26 12.13 1.01 -10.19
N SER A 27 11.50 2.17 -10.01
CA SER A 27 10.33 2.32 -9.13
C SER A 27 9.17 1.40 -9.56
N VAL A 28 8.86 1.36 -10.85
CA VAL A 28 7.80 0.49 -11.42
C VAL A 28 8.15 -0.99 -11.23
N ASN A 29 9.42 -1.38 -11.35
CA ASN A 29 9.85 -2.75 -11.10
C ASN A 29 9.67 -3.17 -9.63
N PHE A 30 9.67 -2.22 -8.69
CA PHE A 30 9.29 -2.43 -7.29
C PHE A 30 7.78 -2.31 -7.03
N GLY A 31 6.96 -2.20 -8.07
CA GLY A 31 5.49 -2.16 -7.98
C GLY A 31 4.91 -0.78 -7.73
N VAL A 32 5.68 0.30 -7.90
CA VAL A 32 5.16 1.67 -7.77
C VAL A 32 4.26 1.99 -8.98
N THR A 33 2.97 2.20 -8.70
CA THR A 33 1.96 2.57 -9.72
C THR A 33 1.59 4.05 -9.69
N HIS A 34 1.94 4.76 -8.61
CA HIS A 34 1.65 6.18 -8.42
C HIS A 34 2.85 6.86 -7.76
N MET A 35 3.25 8.01 -8.29
CA MET A 35 4.33 8.82 -7.71
C MET A 35 4.07 10.31 -7.90
N ARG A 36 4.67 11.14 -7.03
CA ARG A 36 4.75 12.59 -7.20
C ARG A 36 6.19 12.97 -7.49
N ALA A 37 6.45 13.49 -8.68
CA ALA A 37 7.78 13.91 -9.10
C ALA A 37 7.93 15.42 -8.92
N PHE A 38 8.92 15.80 -8.11
CA PHE A 38 9.30 17.20 -7.91
C PHE A 38 10.27 17.61 -9.02
N VAL A 39 9.84 18.53 -9.88
CA VAL A 39 10.65 19.06 -10.98
C VAL A 39 11.06 20.48 -10.66
N GLU A 40 12.37 20.70 -10.55
CA GLU A 40 12.91 21.99 -10.15
C GLU A 40 12.75 23.03 -11.26
N VAL A 41 12.29 24.22 -10.87
CA VAL A 41 12.21 25.39 -11.74
C VAL A 41 12.93 26.54 -11.06
N ASP A 42 14.05 26.96 -11.63
CA ASP A 42 14.88 28.05 -11.13
C ASP A 42 15.50 28.87 -12.26
N LEU A 43 16.19 29.98 -11.92
CA LEU A 43 16.77 30.89 -12.91
C LEU A 43 17.92 30.28 -13.72
N GLY A 44 18.52 29.19 -13.24
CA GLY A 44 19.57 28.44 -13.92
C GLY A 44 19.00 27.41 -14.90
N VAL A 45 18.22 26.46 -14.40
CA VAL A 45 17.67 25.35 -15.23
C VAL A 45 16.44 25.75 -16.04
N LYS A 46 15.77 26.86 -15.67
CA LYS A 46 14.53 27.35 -16.29
C LYS A 46 13.46 26.25 -16.32
N TYR A 47 12.98 25.87 -17.50
CA TYR A 47 11.94 24.85 -17.68
C TYR A 47 12.48 23.46 -18.07
N LYS A 48 13.81 23.28 -18.19
CA LYS A 48 14.40 22.02 -18.69
C LYS A 48 13.91 20.79 -17.92
N CYS A 49 13.93 20.85 -16.57
CA CYS A 49 13.48 19.74 -15.73
C CYS A 49 11.97 19.51 -15.82
N LEU A 50 11.18 20.57 -15.98
CA LEU A 50 9.73 20.49 -16.12
C LEU A 50 9.34 19.85 -17.46
N GLU A 51 9.98 20.26 -18.56
CA GLU A 51 9.78 19.69 -19.89
C GLU A 51 10.10 18.19 -19.90
N ALA A 52 11.24 17.79 -19.31
CA ALA A 52 11.60 16.38 -19.17
C ALA A 52 10.59 15.60 -18.32
N GLY A 53 10.16 16.16 -17.18
CA GLY A 53 9.16 15.53 -16.31
C GLY A 53 7.81 15.32 -17.00
N LEU A 54 7.33 16.31 -17.77
CA LEU A 54 6.08 16.21 -18.53
C LEU A 54 6.20 15.16 -19.65
N ALA A 55 7.33 15.10 -20.34
CA ALA A 55 7.58 14.09 -21.35
C ALA A 55 7.60 12.67 -20.76
N LEU A 56 8.24 12.48 -19.59
CA LEU A 56 8.27 11.20 -18.87
C LEU A 56 6.88 10.82 -18.33
N LYS A 57 6.08 11.78 -17.85
CA LYS A 57 4.68 11.54 -17.46
C LYS A 57 3.89 10.92 -18.60
N GLU A 58 4.01 11.46 -19.81
CA GLU A 58 3.32 10.91 -20.98
C GLU A 58 3.88 9.53 -21.38
N LEU A 59 5.20 9.36 -21.37
CA LEU A 59 5.86 8.09 -21.72
C LEU A 59 5.43 6.92 -20.82
N PHE A 60 5.19 7.18 -19.53
CA PHE A 60 4.87 6.14 -18.54
C PHE A 60 3.39 6.04 -18.18
N ARG A 61 2.50 6.78 -18.86
CA ARG A 61 1.07 6.89 -18.52
C ARG A 61 0.33 5.56 -18.35
N ASP A 62 0.73 4.53 -19.09
CA ASP A 62 0.10 3.20 -19.06
C ASP A 62 0.65 2.29 -17.94
N ARG A 63 1.73 2.70 -17.27
CA ARG A 63 2.43 1.91 -16.25
C ARG A 63 2.45 2.57 -14.87
N CYS A 64 2.53 3.90 -14.83
CA CYS A 64 2.61 4.65 -13.58
C CYS A 64 1.93 6.02 -13.73
N TYR A 65 1.08 6.37 -12.77
CA TYR A 65 0.56 7.72 -12.64
C TYR A 65 1.62 8.64 -12.03
N ILE A 66 2.19 9.52 -12.85
CA ILE A 66 3.19 10.48 -12.41
C ILE A 66 2.54 11.85 -12.23
N GLN A 67 2.44 12.30 -10.99
CA GLN A 67 1.96 13.63 -10.66
C GLN A 67 3.12 14.63 -10.67
N ILE A 68 3.07 15.65 -11.53
CA ILE A 68 4.16 16.64 -11.67
C ILE A 68 3.96 17.80 -10.69
N CYS A 69 4.99 18.01 -9.86
CA CYS A 69 5.11 19.11 -8.92
C CYS A 69 6.16 20.11 -9.40
N VAL A 70 5.72 21.30 -9.82
CA VAL A 70 6.63 22.43 -10.05
C VAL A 70 7.22 22.84 -8.71
N PHE A 71 8.53 22.73 -8.58
CA PHE A 71 9.20 22.84 -7.29
C PHE A 71 10.22 23.97 -7.25
N ALA A 72 9.95 24.98 -6.43
CA ALA A 72 10.89 26.04 -6.10
C ALA A 72 11.85 25.55 -5.00
N GLN A 73 12.95 24.90 -5.40
CA GLN A 73 14.00 24.46 -4.48
C GLN A 73 14.88 25.63 -3.99
N ASP A 74 15.12 26.61 -4.86
CA ASP A 74 15.86 27.83 -4.57
C ASP A 74 14.94 28.91 -3.94
N PRO A 75 15.50 29.97 -3.29
CA PRO A 75 14.70 31.02 -2.69
C PRO A 75 13.75 31.66 -3.69
N ILE A 76 12.60 32.15 -3.24
CA ILE A 76 11.69 32.93 -4.09
C ILE A 76 11.96 34.42 -3.91
N PHE A 77 12.14 34.89 -2.67
CA PHE A 77 12.19 36.33 -2.34
C PHE A 77 13.60 36.88 -2.08
N SER A 78 14.61 36.00 -1.96
CA SER A 78 15.96 36.40 -1.55
C SER A 78 16.90 36.82 -2.69
N TYR A 79 16.36 37.18 -3.85
CA TYR A 79 17.13 37.73 -4.98
C TYR A 79 17.25 39.26 -4.93
N PRO A 80 18.25 39.86 -5.62
CA PRO A 80 18.42 41.31 -5.70
C PRO A 80 17.18 42.07 -6.21
N ASP A 81 16.41 41.46 -7.10
CA ASP A 81 15.18 42.02 -7.66
C ASP A 81 13.93 41.75 -6.80
N LYS A 82 14.13 41.28 -5.55
CA LYS A 82 13.08 40.81 -4.62
C LYS A 82 12.27 39.63 -5.17
N GLY A 83 12.84 38.83 -6.06
CA GLY A 83 12.21 37.61 -6.55
C GLY A 83 11.31 37.78 -7.76
N ARG A 84 11.26 38.97 -8.38
CA ARG A 84 10.34 39.23 -9.50
C ARG A 84 10.57 38.29 -10.68
N ALA A 85 11.81 38.03 -11.04
CA ALA A 85 12.16 37.09 -12.11
C ALA A 85 11.77 35.65 -11.74
N MET A 86 12.09 35.21 -10.53
CA MET A 86 11.76 33.87 -10.04
C MET A 86 10.24 33.64 -9.98
N MET A 87 9.49 34.58 -9.40
CA MET A 87 8.03 34.50 -9.32
C MET A 87 7.37 34.43 -10.71
N ARG A 88 7.86 35.21 -11.69
CA ARG A 88 7.36 35.12 -13.07
C ARG A 88 7.63 33.75 -13.71
N LEU A 89 8.83 33.21 -13.49
CA LEU A 89 9.20 31.90 -14.00
C LEU A 89 8.31 30.80 -13.41
N LEU A 90 8.14 30.80 -12.09
CA LEU A 90 7.30 29.84 -11.37
C LEU A 90 5.82 29.95 -11.72
N ASP A 91 5.30 31.18 -11.88
CA ASP A 91 3.91 31.41 -12.31
C ASP A 91 3.67 30.85 -13.72
N GLY A 92 4.63 31.05 -14.64
CA GLY A 92 4.60 30.44 -15.96
C GLY A 92 4.62 28.91 -15.92
N ALA A 93 5.51 28.31 -15.13
CA ALA A 93 5.57 26.85 -14.94
C ALA A 93 4.27 26.29 -14.36
N ALA A 94 3.71 26.93 -13.34
CA ALA A 94 2.47 26.50 -12.69
C ALA A 94 1.26 26.51 -13.64
N SER A 95 1.28 27.37 -14.67
CA SER A 95 0.22 27.46 -15.68
C SER A 95 0.30 26.38 -16.77
N MET A 96 1.38 25.61 -16.84
CA MET A 96 1.59 24.64 -17.92
C MET A 96 0.66 23.42 -17.81
N PRO A 97 0.07 22.95 -18.93
CA PRO A 97 -0.72 21.72 -18.94
C PRO A 97 0.08 20.52 -18.42
N GLY A 98 -0.56 19.68 -17.62
CA GLY A 98 0.06 18.49 -17.02
C GLY A 98 0.74 18.73 -15.66
N VAL A 99 0.92 19.98 -15.25
CA VAL A 99 1.28 20.33 -13.87
C VAL A 99 0.06 20.20 -12.97
N GLU A 100 0.24 19.55 -11.82
CA GLU A 100 -0.86 19.27 -10.89
C GLU A 100 -0.58 19.76 -9.47
N VAL A 101 0.69 20.04 -9.15
CA VAL A 101 1.13 20.42 -7.82
C VAL A 101 2.10 21.59 -7.92
N PHE A 102 1.97 22.52 -6.99
CA PHE A 102 2.96 23.56 -6.77
C PHE A 102 3.65 23.31 -5.43
N GLY A 103 4.97 23.39 -5.40
CA GLY A 103 5.74 23.22 -4.18
C GLY A 103 6.89 24.21 -4.02
N SER A 104 7.29 24.43 -2.78
CA SER A 104 8.40 25.30 -2.43
C SER A 104 9.10 24.89 -1.14
N THR A 105 10.28 25.48 -0.91
CA THR A 105 11.13 25.28 0.26
C THR A 105 11.28 26.56 1.09
N PRO A 106 10.33 26.94 1.98
CA PRO A 106 10.40 28.25 2.67
C PRO A 106 11.71 28.49 3.45
N TYR A 107 12.33 27.43 4.00
CA TYR A 107 13.55 27.53 4.80
C TYR A 107 14.81 27.92 4.01
N VAL A 108 14.80 27.93 2.67
CA VAL A 108 15.97 28.34 1.88
C VAL A 108 16.09 29.85 1.74
N GLU A 109 15.06 30.61 2.14
CA GLU A 109 15.14 32.07 2.17
C GLU A 109 16.34 32.54 3.01
N LYS A 110 17.07 33.52 2.48
CA LYS A 110 18.39 33.90 2.99
C LYS A 110 18.31 34.37 4.45
N ASP A 111 19.35 34.01 5.21
CA ASP A 111 19.54 34.35 6.62
C ASP A 111 18.43 33.82 7.55
N GLY A 112 17.65 32.82 7.08
CA GLY A 112 16.53 32.27 7.85
C GLY A 112 15.41 33.28 8.11
N ASN A 113 15.31 34.34 7.31
CA ASN A 113 14.37 35.44 7.54
C ASN A 113 12.91 34.96 7.48
N GLN A 114 12.26 34.90 8.65
CA GLN A 114 10.89 34.39 8.81
C GLN A 114 9.86 35.13 7.95
N GLU A 115 9.97 36.45 7.81
CA GLU A 115 9.06 37.25 6.98
C GLU A 115 9.12 36.81 5.51
N LYS A 116 10.32 36.52 4.99
CA LYS A 116 10.49 36.00 3.63
C LYS A 116 9.96 34.58 3.48
N GLN A 117 10.12 33.72 4.51
CA GLN A 117 9.53 32.36 4.48
C GLN A 117 8.00 32.43 4.43
N ILE A 118 7.39 33.35 5.19
CA ILE A 118 5.94 33.60 5.16
C ILE A 118 5.50 34.11 3.78
N LYS A 119 6.23 35.06 3.18
CA LYS A 119 5.96 35.54 1.81
C LYS A 119 6.09 34.43 0.76
N ASN A 120 7.07 33.53 0.93
CA ASN A 120 7.24 32.34 0.10
C ASN A 120 5.98 31.46 0.16
N MET A 121 5.53 31.09 1.35
CA MET A 121 4.32 30.29 1.54
C MET A 121 3.07 30.99 1.00
N GLU A 122 2.92 32.29 1.24
CA GLU A 122 1.81 33.08 0.71
C GLU A 122 1.77 33.08 -0.83
N PHE A 123 2.93 33.27 -1.48
CA PHE A 123 3.03 33.18 -2.93
C PHE A 123 2.65 31.78 -3.45
N SER A 124 3.17 30.71 -2.81
CA SER A 124 2.87 29.33 -3.19
C SER A 124 1.38 29.01 -3.04
N ILE A 125 0.74 29.41 -1.94
CA ILE A 125 -0.70 29.22 -1.70
C ILE A 125 -1.51 29.96 -2.77
N LYS A 126 -1.19 31.23 -3.04
CA LYS A 126 -1.89 32.04 -4.05
C LYS A 126 -1.76 31.44 -5.45
N THR A 127 -0.57 30.97 -5.81
CA THR A 127 -0.29 30.36 -7.12
C THR A 127 -1.05 29.05 -7.27
N ALA A 128 -0.99 28.16 -6.27
CA ALA A 128 -1.72 26.90 -6.28
C ALA A 128 -3.24 27.11 -6.37
N LYS A 129 -3.80 28.09 -5.64
CA LYS A 129 -5.22 28.44 -5.76
C LYS A 129 -5.58 28.95 -7.16
N ARG A 130 -4.78 29.86 -7.72
CA ARG A 130 -5.02 30.46 -9.04
C ARG A 130 -5.11 29.41 -10.14
N TYR A 131 -4.17 28.47 -10.15
CA TYR A 131 -4.08 27.43 -11.17
C TYR A 131 -4.77 26.13 -10.77
N LYS A 132 -5.47 26.10 -9.63
CA LYS A 132 -6.15 24.93 -9.09
C LYS A 132 -5.21 23.72 -9.03
N LEU A 133 -4.09 23.89 -8.34
CA LEU A 133 -3.07 22.87 -8.10
C LEU A 133 -3.12 22.39 -6.65
N HIS A 134 -2.66 21.17 -6.41
CA HIS A 134 -2.31 20.73 -5.06
C HIS A 134 -1.11 21.53 -4.54
N LEU A 135 -0.92 21.51 -3.22
CA LEU A 135 0.18 22.22 -2.57
C LEU A 135 1.11 21.24 -1.87
N ASP A 136 2.42 21.41 -2.01
CA ASP A 136 3.42 20.56 -1.36
C ASP A 136 4.60 21.39 -0.85
N PHE A 137 4.71 21.52 0.47
CA PHE A 137 5.82 22.24 1.07
C PHE A 137 6.87 21.30 1.62
N HIS A 138 8.11 21.51 1.20
CA HIS A 138 9.26 21.07 1.97
C HIS A 138 9.55 22.13 3.03
N ILE A 139 9.27 21.83 4.30
CA ILE A 139 9.23 22.84 5.36
C ILE A 139 9.90 22.34 6.63
N ASP A 140 10.33 23.29 7.47
CA ASP A 140 10.83 22.98 8.82
C ASP A 140 12.02 22.00 8.85
N TYR A 141 12.96 22.17 7.92
CA TYR A 141 14.14 21.32 7.73
C TYR A 141 15.30 21.70 8.67
N ASN A 142 15.08 21.57 9.97
CA ASN A 142 16.07 21.79 11.02
C ASN A 142 15.73 21.02 12.30
N LEU A 143 16.62 21.06 13.29
CA LEU A 143 16.44 20.48 14.64
C LEU A 143 16.77 21.51 15.73
N ASP A 144 16.29 22.75 15.55
CA ASP A 144 16.54 23.84 16.48
C ASP A 144 15.28 24.12 17.33
N PRO A 145 15.26 23.74 18.63
CA PRO A 145 14.09 23.95 19.48
C PRO A 145 13.75 25.43 19.68
N ALA A 146 14.71 26.35 19.52
CA ALA A 146 14.47 27.78 19.67
C ALA A 146 13.73 28.39 18.45
N LYS A 147 13.75 27.72 17.29
CA LYS A 147 13.03 28.17 16.10
C LYS A 147 11.56 27.75 16.15
N GLN A 148 10.68 28.69 15.86
CA GLN A 148 9.26 28.43 15.67
C GLN A 148 9.03 27.58 14.41
N SER A 149 8.06 26.67 14.47
CA SER A 149 7.63 25.87 13.32
C SER A 149 6.87 26.72 12.29
N MET A 150 7.33 26.70 11.05
CA MET A 150 6.66 27.37 9.93
C MET A 150 5.42 26.60 9.45
N VAL A 151 5.28 25.31 9.76
CA VAL A 151 4.03 24.54 9.50
C VAL A 151 2.84 25.23 10.15
N THR A 152 3.00 25.73 11.38
CA THR A 152 1.94 26.45 12.10
C THR A 152 1.54 27.74 11.38
N GLU A 153 2.51 28.49 10.85
CA GLU A 153 2.22 29.71 10.08
C GLU A 153 1.58 29.40 8.73
N ALA A 154 2.02 28.34 8.04
CA ALA A 154 1.40 27.87 6.81
C ALA A 154 -0.08 27.53 7.00
N LEU A 155 -0.43 26.81 8.08
CA LEU A 155 -1.81 26.47 8.42
C LEU A 155 -2.66 27.71 8.67
N LYS A 156 -2.13 28.72 9.37
CA LYS A 156 -2.83 30.01 9.55
C LYS A 156 -3.11 30.71 8.22
N LEU A 157 -2.13 30.74 7.31
CA LEU A 157 -2.29 31.32 5.98
C LEU A 157 -3.35 30.57 5.17
N LEU A 158 -3.35 29.23 5.20
CA LEU A 158 -4.32 28.39 4.49
C LEU A 158 -5.75 28.64 4.96
N HIS A 159 -5.96 28.78 6.28
CA HIS A 159 -7.24 29.18 6.85
C HIS A 159 -7.63 30.60 6.44
N ALA A 160 -6.73 31.57 6.64
CA ALA A 160 -6.98 32.97 6.31
C ALA A 160 -7.30 33.20 4.82
N MET A 161 -6.72 32.39 3.95
CA MET A 161 -6.95 32.44 2.50
C MET A 161 -8.09 31.54 2.04
N ASN A 162 -8.84 30.89 2.94
CA ASN A 162 -9.95 30.00 2.62
C ASN A 162 -9.55 28.92 1.60
N TRP A 163 -8.58 28.07 1.95
CA TRP A 163 -8.18 26.96 1.08
C TRP A 163 -9.39 26.08 0.69
N PRO A 164 -9.50 25.63 -0.58
CA PRO A 164 -10.65 24.84 -1.03
C PRO A 164 -10.63 23.41 -0.47
N SER A 165 -11.16 23.25 0.74
CA SER A 165 -11.13 21.99 1.50
C SER A 165 -12.34 21.08 1.29
N ASN A 166 -13.40 21.55 0.63
CA ASN A 166 -14.61 20.74 0.43
C ASN A 166 -14.41 19.74 -0.71
N TRP A 167 -14.30 18.45 -0.39
CA TRP A 167 -14.07 17.36 -1.34
C TRP A 167 -15.15 17.18 -2.40
N ASN A 168 -16.37 17.72 -2.18
CA ASN A 168 -17.45 17.73 -3.17
C ASN A 168 -17.30 18.85 -4.22
N ASN A 169 -16.35 19.76 -4.05
CA ASN A 169 -16.11 20.87 -4.98
C ASN A 169 -15.01 20.48 -5.98
N PHE A 170 -15.18 20.81 -7.26
CA PHE A 170 -14.16 20.61 -8.30
C PHE A 170 -12.85 21.38 -8.02
N GLU A 171 -12.92 22.43 -7.20
CA GLU A 171 -11.76 23.20 -6.73
C GLU A 171 -11.03 22.54 -5.55
N TYR A 172 -11.52 21.41 -5.03
CA TYR A 172 -10.89 20.69 -3.93
C TYR A 172 -9.41 20.41 -4.21
N ARG A 173 -8.52 20.83 -3.31
CA ARG A 173 -7.10 20.54 -3.43
C ARG A 173 -6.51 20.11 -2.09
N THR A 174 -5.56 19.19 -2.15
CA THR A 174 -4.85 18.68 -0.98
C THR A 174 -3.59 19.48 -0.68
N ILE A 175 -3.16 19.45 0.58
CA ILE A 175 -1.94 20.09 1.06
C ILE A 175 -1.03 19.01 1.64
N ILE A 176 0.25 19.04 1.27
CA ILE A 176 1.29 18.19 1.85
C ILE A 176 2.33 19.04 2.56
N PHE A 177 2.72 18.60 3.75
CA PHE A 177 3.93 19.07 4.43
C PHE A 177 4.94 17.91 4.49
N GLY A 178 6.00 18.02 3.69
CA GLY A 178 7.11 17.07 3.64
C GLY A 178 8.25 17.44 4.60
N HIS A 179 9.00 16.42 5.02
CA HIS A 179 10.09 16.49 5.99
C HIS A 179 9.67 16.88 7.40
N CYS A 180 9.30 18.13 7.63
CA CYS A 180 8.86 18.67 8.93
C CYS A 180 9.74 18.22 10.11
N THR A 181 11.06 18.18 9.93
CA THR A 181 11.98 17.57 10.90
C THR A 181 11.94 18.29 12.25
N ARG A 182 11.64 19.60 12.26
CA ARG A 182 11.46 20.39 13.49
C ARG A 182 10.31 19.88 14.37
N LEU A 183 9.27 19.27 13.78
CA LEU A 183 8.15 18.70 14.54
C LEU A 183 8.59 17.50 15.38
N THR A 184 9.73 16.87 15.09
CA THR A 184 10.26 15.76 15.92
C THR A 184 10.64 16.20 17.33
N LEU A 185 10.81 17.51 17.55
CA LEU A 185 11.10 18.09 18.86
C LEU A 185 9.84 18.53 19.62
N PHE A 186 8.64 18.39 19.03
CA PHE A 186 7.40 18.83 19.68
C PHE A 186 7.10 18.00 20.93
N ASP A 187 6.68 18.69 21.98
CA ASP A 187 6.04 18.06 23.13
C ASP A 187 4.56 17.72 22.84
N ASN A 188 3.91 17.07 23.82
CA ASN A 188 2.52 16.66 23.65
C ASN A 188 1.56 17.83 23.41
N SER A 189 1.80 18.99 24.03
CA SER A 189 0.95 20.18 23.90
C SER A 189 1.09 20.80 22.51
N GLU A 190 2.31 20.86 21.98
CA GLU A 190 2.60 21.36 20.64
C GLU A 190 1.96 20.47 19.57
N TRP A 191 2.00 19.14 19.74
CA TRP A 191 1.30 18.21 18.86
C TRP A 191 -0.22 18.38 18.88
N LEU A 192 -0.83 18.55 20.06
CA LEU A 192 -2.27 18.76 20.16
C LEU A 192 -2.71 20.09 19.52
N ASN A 193 -1.93 21.16 19.73
CA ASN A 193 -2.15 22.43 19.06
C ASN A 193 -1.98 22.32 17.53
N LEU A 194 -1.05 21.49 17.03
CA LEU A 194 -0.95 21.20 15.60
C LEU A 194 -2.21 20.50 15.08
N CYS A 195 -2.73 19.50 15.79
CA CYS A 195 -3.97 18.81 15.42
C CYS A 195 -5.15 19.77 15.31
N GLU A 196 -5.30 20.70 16.25
CA GLU A 196 -6.34 21.72 16.22
C GLU A 196 -6.24 22.59 14.95
N LYS A 197 -5.03 23.05 14.62
CA LYS A 197 -4.81 23.92 13.43
C LYS A 197 -5.01 23.20 12.11
N VAL A 198 -4.85 21.88 12.07
CA VAL A 198 -5.08 21.05 10.88
C VAL A 198 -6.58 20.86 10.60
N GLN A 199 -7.46 20.99 11.61
CA GLN A 199 -8.89 20.74 11.43
C GLN A 199 -9.50 21.59 10.30
N GLY A 200 -10.33 20.95 9.48
CA GLY A 200 -10.98 21.61 8.33
C GLY A 200 -10.10 21.78 7.09
N LEU A 201 -8.83 21.36 7.12
CA LEU A 201 -7.93 21.37 5.96
C LEU A 201 -7.57 19.94 5.51
N PRO A 202 -7.47 19.67 4.20
CA PRO A 202 -7.07 18.37 3.66
C PRO A 202 -5.54 18.21 3.68
N VAL A 203 -4.97 18.20 4.89
CA VAL A 203 -3.52 18.15 5.12
C VAL A 203 -3.04 16.71 5.29
N SER A 204 -1.90 16.40 4.67
CA SER A 204 -1.15 15.17 4.89
C SER A 204 0.31 15.48 5.20
N PHE A 205 0.93 14.69 6.08
CA PHE A 205 2.35 14.81 6.40
C PHE A 205 3.15 13.69 5.75
N VAL A 206 4.29 14.00 5.15
CA VAL A 206 5.14 12.98 4.51
C VAL A 206 6.52 12.99 5.17
N GLY A 207 6.82 11.93 5.91
CA GLY A 207 8.17 11.67 6.43
C GLY A 207 9.07 11.12 5.33
N LEU A 208 10.33 11.54 5.30
CA LEU A 208 11.29 11.13 4.25
C LEU A 208 12.56 10.54 4.90
N PRO A 209 12.45 9.38 5.60
CA PRO A 209 13.47 8.91 6.53
C PRO A 209 14.86 8.72 5.91
N THR A 210 14.96 8.27 4.65
CA THR A 210 16.25 8.03 3.99
C THR A 210 17.08 9.31 3.87
N SER A 211 16.46 10.41 3.45
CA SER A 211 17.12 11.70 3.34
C SER A 211 17.24 12.39 4.70
N ASP A 212 16.21 12.32 5.54
CA ASP A 212 16.19 12.96 6.86
C ASP A 212 17.30 12.43 7.75
N LEU A 213 17.48 11.11 7.85
CA LEU A 213 18.52 10.49 8.66
C LEU A 213 19.94 10.82 8.19
N PHE A 214 20.13 11.07 6.89
CA PHE A 214 21.44 11.43 6.34
C PHE A 214 21.79 12.92 6.55
N MET A 215 20.77 13.78 6.52
CA MET A 215 20.93 15.22 6.56
C MET A 215 20.83 15.79 7.98
N MET A 216 20.05 15.15 8.87
CA MET A 216 19.79 15.59 10.23
C MET A 216 20.65 14.88 11.27
N GLY A 217 20.78 15.51 12.44
CA GLY A 217 21.45 14.88 13.60
C GLY A 217 22.96 14.64 13.40
N ARG A 218 23.59 15.34 12.44
CA ARG A 218 25.04 15.29 12.27
C ARG A 218 25.75 15.84 13.52
N PRO A 219 26.78 15.15 14.03
CA PRO A 219 27.50 15.62 15.20
C PRO A 219 28.22 16.93 14.90
N LYS A 220 28.29 17.79 15.91
CA LYS A 220 29.33 18.82 15.95
C LYS A 220 30.68 18.16 16.16
N GLU A 221 31.76 18.82 15.74
CA GLU A 221 33.13 18.30 15.88
C GLU A 221 33.47 17.91 17.33
N GLU A 222 32.91 18.64 18.30
CA GLU A 222 33.14 18.44 19.74
C GLU A 222 32.13 17.49 20.42
N GLU A 223 31.07 17.07 19.72
CA GLU A 223 30.00 16.24 20.29
C GLU A 223 30.18 14.75 19.98
N GLY A 224 30.05 13.90 21.01
CA GLY A 224 30.09 12.45 20.87
C GLY A 224 28.87 11.83 20.15
N GLY A 225 28.78 10.50 20.17
CA GLY A 225 27.69 9.73 19.54
C GLY A 225 26.38 9.62 20.33
N GLY A 226 26.39 9.98 21.62
CA GLY A 226 25.40 9.48 22.58
C GLY A 226 24.00 10.13 22.57
N HIS A 227 23.86 11.39 22.14
CA HIS A 227 22.60 12.12 22.21
C HIS A 227 22.25 12.75 20.86
N ARG A 228 21.62 11.96 19.98
CA ARG A 228 21.19 12.43 18.65
C ARG A 228 19.72 12.08 18.43
N VAL A 229 18.94 13.11 18.12
CA VAL A 229 17.59 12.89 17.61
C VAL A 229 17.67 12.33 16.19
N ARG A 230 16.79 11.38 15.86
CA ARG A 230 16.76 10.74 14.53
C ARG A 230 16.42 11.74 13.41
N GLY A 231 15.68 12.81 13.73
CA GLY A 231 15.43 13.91 12.81
C GLY A 231 14.50 13.60 11.63
N THR A 232 13.69 12.54 11.71
CA THR A 232 12.62 12.21 10.76
C THR A 232 11.29 12.11 11.49
N LEU A 233 10.17 12.47 10.83
CA LEU A 233 8.82 12.34 11.41
C LEU A 233 8.55 10.92 11.92
N GLN A 234 7.89 10.85 13.08
CA GLN A 234 7.40 9.61 13.68
C GLN A 234 6.01 9.25 13.13
N VAL A 235 5.96 8.85 11.86
CA VAL A 235 4.69 8.67 11.10
C VAL A 235 3.70 7.78 11.82
N LEU A 236 4.14 6.64 12.39
CA LEU A 236 3.25 5.74 13.12
C LEU A 236 2.65 6.39 14.37
N GLN A 237 3.44 7.19 15.09
CA GLN A 237 2.95 7.91 16.27
C GLN A 237 1.95 8.99 15.87
N MET A 238 2.23 9.74 14.80
CA MET A 238 1.32 10.75 14.25
C MET A 238 -0.05 10.16 13.92
N ILE A 239 -0.07 9.00 13.27
CA ILE A 239 -1.33 8.30 12.94
C ILE A 239 -2.00 7.75 14.21
N LYS A 240 -1.29 6.95 15.02
CA LYS A 240 -1.90 6.19 16.13
C LYS A 240 -2.33 7.07 17.30
N LYS A 241 -1.52 8.08 17.64
CA LYS A 241 -1.73 8.89 18.84
C LYS A 241 -2.51 10.17 18.54
N TYR A 242 -2.25 10.77 17.39
CA TYR A 242 -2.76 12.11 17.06
C TYR A 242 -3.82 12.11 15.95
N GLY A 243 -4.06 10.97 15.29
CA GLY A 243 -5.06 10.85 14.23
C GLY A 243 -4.73 11.67 12.97
N LEU A 244 -3.47 12.08 12.81
CA LEU A 244 -3.03 12.86 11.65
C LEU A 244 -2.86 11.96 10.43
N ASN A 245 -3.24 12.46 9.25
CA ASN A 245 -2.97 11.77 8.00
C ASN A 245 -1.47 11.88 7.68
N ALA A 246 -0.78 10.75 7.57
CA ALA A 246 0.65 10.74 7.30
C ALA A 246 1.07 9.55 6.46
N ALA A 247 2.14 9.74 5.69
CA ALA A 247 2.77 8.71 4.88
C ALA A 247 4.29 8.81 4.99
N MET A 248 4.98 7.80 4.46
CA MET A 248 6.41 7.86 4.20
C MET A 248 6.65 7.90 2.69
N GLY A 249 7.72 8.54 2.27
CA GLY A 249 8.15 8.58 0.88
C GLY A 249 9.64 8.33 0.72
N ILE A 250 10.02 7.84 -0.46
CA ILE A 250 11.40 7.87 -0.92
C ILE A 250 11.60 9.24 -1.56
N ASN A 251 12.55 10.01 -1.04
CA ASN A 251 12.88 11.33 -1.55
C ASN A 251 13.98 11.21 -2.61
N ASN A 252 15.23 11.34 -2.18
CA ASN A 252 16.38 11.33 -3.07
C ASN A 252 16.95 9.90 -3.22
N VAL A 253 17.40 9.57 -4.42
CA VAL A 253 18.12 8.33 -4.73
C VAL A 253 19.39 8.69 -5.48
N GLY A 254 20.55 8.30 -4.94
CA GLY A 254 21.84 8.42 -5.63
C GLY A 254 22.28 9.86 -5.90
N ASN A 255 21.98 10.83 -5.01
CA ASN A 255 22.35 12.23 -5.20
C ASN A 255 23.07 12.84 -4.00
N ALA A 256 23.41 14.13 -4.09
CA ALA A 256 24.19 14.84 -3.06
C ALA A 256 23.52 14.92 -1.67
N PHE A 257 22.19 14.77 -1.60
CA PHE A 257 21.42 14.78 -0.35
C PHE A 257 21.17 13.37 0.18
N THR A 258 21.28 12.33 -0.65
CA THR A 258 21.18 10.93 -0.24
C THR A 258 21.95 10.08 -1.25
N PRO A 259 23.26 9.83 -1.02
CA PRO A 259 24.10 9.15 -1.98
C PRO A 259 23.79 7.65 -2.09
N GLN A 260 23.21 7.07 -1.04
CA GLN A 260 22.66 5.72 -0.99
C GLN A 260 21.14 5.73 -1.21
N GLY A 261 20.56 4.62 -1.66
CA GLY A 261 19.11 4.47 -1.69
C GLY A 261 18.67 3.44 -2.72
N SER A 262 17.45 2.94 -2.53
CA SER A 262 16.72 2.12 -3.48
C SER A 262 15.38 2.79 -3.75
N CYS A 263 14.79 2.53 -4.92
CA CYS A 263 13.42 2.93 -5.25
C CYS A 263 12.34 2.04 -4.61
N ASP A 264 12.70 1.02 -3.83
CA ASP A 264 11.78 0.05 -3.22
C ASP A 264 11.08 0.59 -1.94
N PRO A 265 9.74 0.79 -1.97
CA PRO A 265 8.99 1.21 -0.79
C PRO A 265 8.99 0.18 0.35
N LEU A 266 9.16 -1.12 0.06
CA LEU A 266 9.20 -2.15 1.09
C LEU A 266 10.52 -2.12 1.87
N SER A 267 11.63 -1.83 1.18
CA SER A 267 12.90 -1.53 1.83
C SER A 267 12.79 -0.32 2.77
N LEU A 268 12.07 0.72 2.36
CA LEU A 268 11.76 1.87 3.24
C LEU A 268 10.92 1.45 4.46
N ALA A 269 9.90 0.61 4.26
CA ALA A 269 9.10 0.08 5.37
C ALA A 269 9.94 -0.77 6.34
N SER A 270 10.91 -1.54 5.84
CA SER A 270 11.85 -2.29 6.67
C SER A 270 12.74 -1.36 7.50
N LEU A 271 13.28 -0.30 6.89
CA LEU A 271 14.05 0.73 7.60
C LEU A 271 13.21 1.38 8.71
N ALA A 272 11.94 1.68 8.43
CA ALA A 272 11.02 2.30 9.38
C ALA A 272 10.80 1.46 10.65
N VAL A 273 10.90 0.13 10.59
CA VAL A 273 10.83 -0.75 11.78
C VAL A 273 11.90 -0.36 12.80
N GLY A 274 13.15 -0.23 12.37
CA GLY A 274 14.25 0.17 13.25
C GLY A 274 14.18 1.64 13.66
N VAL A 275 13.85 2.51 12.71
CA VAL A 275 13.80 3.97 12.90
C VAL A 275 12.65 4.43 13.79
N TYR A 276 11.53 3.69 13.82
CA TYR A 276 10.40 3.99 14.69
C TYR A 276 10.29 3.05 15.88
N GLN A 277 11.21 2.09 16.02
CA GLN A 277 11.16 1.03 17.04
C GLN A 277 9.81 0.27 17.01
N ALA A 278 9.33 0.06 15.79
CA ALA A 278 8.01 -0.46 15.45
C ALA A 278 8.02 -2.00 15.40
N GLY A 279 8.09 -2.63 16.57
CA GLY A 279 8.24 -4.09 16.71
C GLY A 279 6.94 -4.90 16.78
N THR A 280 5.76 -4.27 16.79
CA THR A 280 4.49 -4.99 17.00
C THR A 280 3.81 -5.38 15.69
N LYS A 281 2.94 -6.40 15.74
CA LYS A 281 2.10 -6.78 14.59
C LYS A 281 1.26 -5.60 14.06
N ALA A 282 0.69 -4.80 14.95
CA ALA A 282 -0.10 -3.64 14.59
C ALA A 282 0.75 -2.52 13.97
N ASP A 283 2.06 -2.44 14.26
CA ASP A 283 2.97 -1.55 13.55
C ASP A 283 3.24 -2.05 12.14
N ALA A 284 3.52 -3.35 11.97
CA ALA A 284 3.74 -3.96 10.67
C ALA A 284 2.50 -3.84 9.75
N GLU A 285 1.31 -4.10 10.29
CA GLU A 285 0.03 -3.93 9.57
C GLU A 285 -0.20 -2.48 9.11
N LEU A 286 0.24 -1.48 9.90
CA LEU A 286 0.15 -0.07 9.53
C LEU A 286 1.23 0.35 8.52
N LEU A 287 2.48 -0.09 8.71
CA LEU A 287 3.60 0.21 7.81
C LEU A 287 3.42 -0.38 6.42
N LEU A 288 2.92 -1.61 6.34
CA LEU A 288 2.67 -2.31 5.08
C LEU A 288 1.25 -2.06 4.54
N HIS A 289 0.42 -1.33 5.29
CA HIS A 289 -0.99 -1.09 5.00
C HIS A 289 -1.78 -2.37 4.64
N VAL A 290 -1.43 -3.50 5.27
CA VAL A 290 -2.00 -4.85 4.99
C VAL A 290 -3.44 -4.99 5.49
N ASN A 291 -3.95 -3.98 6.20
CA ASN A 291 -5.27 -4.00 6.84
C ASN A 291 -6.49 -3.98 5.90
N VAL A 292 -6.31 -4.12 4.59
CA VAL A 292 -7.45 -4.27 3.67
C VAL A 292 -7.75 -5.75 3.39
N PHE A 293 -6.73 -6.59 3.17
CA PHE A 293 -6.93 -8.01 2.82
C PHE A 293 -5.81 -8.89 3.40
N GLY A 294 -6.06 -9.49 4.57
CA GLY A 294 -5.11 -10.41 5.20
C GLY A 294 -4.87 -11.69 4.38
N LEU A 295 -3.94 -12.56 4.83
CA LEU A 295 -3.56 -13.79 4.13
C LEU A 295 -4.74 -14.69 3.73
N GLY A 296 -5.82 -14.73 4.53
CA GLY A 296 -7.03 -15.47 4.19
C GLY A 296 -7.76 -14.94 2.94
N MET A 297 -7.80 -13.61 2.76
CA MET A 297 -8.38 -12.99 1.56
C MET A 297 -7.48 -13.17 0.34
N LEU A 298 -6.16 -13.16 0.50
CA LEU A 298 -5.22 -13.48 -0.58
C LEU A 298 -5.38 -14.95 -1.03
N ALA A 299 -5.43 -15.89 -0.09
CA ALA A 299 -5.67 -17.31 -0.38
C ALA A 299 -7.02 -17.52 -1.08
N HIS A 300 -8.06 -16.79 -0.66
CA HIS A 300 -9.35 -16.78 -1.33
C HIS A 300 -9.25 -16.25 -2.76
N ALA A 301 -8.63 -15.09 -2.98
CA ALA A 301 -8.53 -14.46 -4.29
C ALA A 301 -7.81 -15.36 -5.30
N LEU A 302 -6.67 -15.95 -4.91
CA LEU A 302 -5.93 -16.90 -5.75
C LEU A 302 -6.76 -18.15 -6.06
N SER A 303 -7.40 -18.74 -5.05
CA SER A 303 -8.19 -19.97 -5.23
C SER A 303 -9.45 -19.73 -6.05
N ALA A 304 -10.14 -18.60 -5.84
CA ALA A 304 -11.30 -18.20 -6.62
C ALA A 304 -10.92 -17.97 -8.08
N LEU A 305 -9.83 -17.22 -8.34
CA LEU A 305 -9.33 -16.98 -9.69
C LEU A 305 -9.05 -18.30 -10.43
N LEU A 306 -8.37 -19.25 -9.78
CA LEU A 306 -8.05 -20.56 -10.37
C LEU A 306 -9.31 -21.37 -10.69
N VAL A 307 -10.23 -21.50 -9.72
CA VAL A 307 -11.48 -22.28 -9.90
C VAL A 307 -12.36 -21.69 -10.98
N PHE A 308 -12.55 -20.36 -11.02
CA PHE A 308 -13.35 -19.72 -12.05
C PHE A 308 -12.67 -19.77 -13.42
N SER A 309 -11.36 -19.55 -13.51
CA SER A 309 -10.63 -19.63 -14.79
C SER A 309 -10.71 -21.02 -15.42
N PHE A 310 -10.62 -22.08 -14.61
CA PHE A 310 -10.78 -23.45 -15.09
C PHE A 310 -12.24 -23.84 -15.38
N GLY A 311 -13.21 -23.07 -14.90
CA GLY A 311 -14.61 -23.16 -15.35
C GLY A 311 -14.82 -22.70 -16.79
N PHE A 312 -13.96 -21.81 -17.32
CA PHE A 312 -14.05 -21.31 -18.71
C PHE A 312 -13.21 -22.13 -19.72
N ARG A 313 -12.24 -22.92 -19.26
CA ARG A 313 -11.65 -24.01 -20.05
C ARG A 313 -12.58 -25.24 -20.00
N PRO A 314 -12.58 -26.14 -21.01
CA PRO A 314 -13.52 -27.27 -21.10
C PRO A 314 -13.26 -28.40 -20.07
N PHE A 315 -12.78 -28.07 -18.86
CA PHE A 315 -12.53 -29.04 -17.80
C PHE A 315 -13.76 -29.25 -16.92
N VAL A 316 -14.33 -28.17 -16.36
CA VAL A 316 -15.46 -28.24 -15.41
C VAL A 316 -16.53 -27.17 -15.70
N ASN A 317 -16.77 -26.88 -16.98
CA ASN A 317 -17.69 -25.82 -17.41
C ASN A 317 -19.11 -25.96 -16.82
N PHE A 318 -19.66 -27.19 -16.77
CA PHE A 318 -20.93 -27.49 -16.11
C PHE A 318 -21.00 -26.95 -14.66
N TYR A 319 -19.89 -27.02 -13.94
CA TYR A 319 -19.80 -26.57 -12.56
C TYR A 319 -19.61 -25.06 -12.44
N GLY A 320 -19.17 -24.35 -13.48
CA GLY A 320 -19.01 -22.89 -13.47
C GLY A 320 -20.32 -22.17 -13.14
N CYS A 321 -21.40 -22.47 -13.87
CA CYS A 321 -22.74 -21.95 -13.59
C CYS A 321 -23.30 -22.43 -12.24
N THR A 322 -22.83 -23.57 -11.74
CA THR A 322 -23.29 -24.14 -10.47
C THR A 322 -22.65 -23.45 -9.27
N PHE A 323 -21.37 -23.07 -9.37
CA PHE A 323 -20.63 -22.35 -8.33
C PHE A 323 -20.94 -20.85 -8.30
N ILE A 324 -21.52 -20.26 -9.36
CA ILE A 324 -21.96 -18.85 -9.33
C ILE A 324 -23.02 -18.58 -8.24
N LEU A 325 -23.79 -19.61 -7.84
CA LEU A 325 -24.73 -19.52 -6.73
C LEU A 325 -24.07 -19.17 -5.40
N TYR A 326 -22.75 -19.32 -5.27
CA TYR A 326 -22.01 -18.89 -4.07
C TYR A 326 -22.11 -17.38 -3.86
N GLU A 327 -22.29 -16.61 -4.93
CA GLU A 327 -22.41 -15.16 -4.88
C GLU A 327 -23.80 -14.69 -4.44
N LEU A 328 -24.78 -15.59 -4.27
CA LEU A 328 -26.14 -15.20 -3.87
C LEU A 328 -26.19 -14.53 -2.48
N SER A 329 -25.21 -14.82 -1.61
CA SER A 329 -25.09 -14.14 -0.30
C SER A 329 -24.41 -12.75 -0.41
N SER A 330 -23.67 -12.47 -1.48
CA SER A 330 -22.87 -11.25 -1.65
C SER A 330 -23.69 -9.94 -1.69
N PRO A 331 -24.89 -9.89 -2.33
CA PRO A 331 -25.76 -8.71 -2.24
C PRO A 331 -26.09 -8.32 -0.80
N PHE A 332 -26.43 -9.30 0.05
CA PHE A 332 -26.76 -9.04 1.46
C PHE A 332 -25.55 -8.54 2.24
N LEU A 333 -24.34 -9.02 1.92
CA LEU A 333 -23.10 -8.53 2.53
C LEU A 333 -22.86 -7.05 2.15
N ASN A 334 -23.04 -6.70 0.88
CA ASN A 334 -22.87 -5.33 0.39
C ASN A 334 -23.87 -4.36 1.03
N PHE A 335 -25.15 -4.74 1.12
CA PHE A 335 -26.14 -3.93 1.84
C PHE A 335 -25.83 -3.82 3.33
N HIS A 336 -25.29 -4.86 3.95
CA HIS A 336 -24.89 -4.82 5.36
C HIS A 336 -23.78 -3.78 5.59
N TRP A 337 -22.76 -3.79 4.72
CA TRP A 337 -21.68 -2.82 4.72
C TRP A 337 -22.16 -1.41 4.41
N PHE A 338 -23.12 -1.25 3.50
CA PHE A 338 -23.71 0.05 3.17
C PHE A 338 -24.41 0.68 4.39
N PHE A 339 -25.14 -0.13 5.17
CA PHE A 339 -25.74 0.34 6.43
C PHE A 339 -24.69 0.80 7.46
N ASP A 340 -23.54 0.13 7.55
CA ASP A 340 -22.43 0.57 8.42
C ASP A 340 -21.85 1.94 7.97
N LYS A 341 -21.80 2.21 6.65
CA LYS A 341 -21.27 3.48 6.10
C LYS A 341 -22.25 4.65 6.20
N LEU A 342 -23.55 4.38 6.27
CA LEU A 342 -24.58 5.40 6.45
C LEU A 342 -24.91 5.70 7.92
N ASP A 343 -24.09 5.21 8.86
CA ASP A 343 -24.32 5.34 10.31
C ASP A 343 -25.67 4.75 10.77
N MET A 344 -26.19 3.77 10.01
CA MET A 344 -27.43 3.04 10.33
C MET A 344 -27.17 1.78 11.15
N THR A 345 -26.04 1.74 11.85
CA THR A 345 -25.58 0.58 12.60
C THR A 345 -26.54 0.27 13.75
N GLY A 346 -27.09 -0.94 13.79
CA GLY A 346 -28.08 -1.38 14.79
C GLY A 346 -29.53 -1.11 14.41
N SER A 347 -29.80 -0.59 13.22
CA SER A 347 -31.17 -0.38 12.73
C SER A 347 -31.91 -1.71 12.44
N LYS A 348 -33.25 -1.69 12.50
CA LYS A 348 -34.08 -2.87 12.16
C LYS A 348 -33.80 -3.40 10.74
N PRO A 349 -33.64 -2.56 9.69
CA PRO A 349 -33.26 -3.02 8.35
C PRO A 349 -31.92 -3.77 8.32
N GLN A 350 -30.90 -3.28 9.04
CA GLN A 350 -29.60 -3.96 9.11
C GLN A 350 -29.70 -5.33 9.79
N LEU A 351 -30.56 -5.46 10.81
CA LEU A 351 -30.82 -6.73 11.48
C LEU A 351 -31.48 -7.76 10.54
N TYR A 352 -32.55 -7.38 9.83
CA TYR A 352 -33.21 -8.27 8.87
C TYR A 352 -32.26 -8.69 7.74
N ASN A 353 -31.49 -7.73 7.21
CA ASN A 353 -30.47 -8.01 6.20
C ASN A 353 -29.37 -8.94 6.74
N GLY A 354 -28.94 -8.77 8.00
CA GLY A 354 -27.97 -9.65 8.65
C GLY A 354 -28.47 -11.08 8.83
N LEU A 355 -29.76 -11.27 9.15
CA LEU A 355 -30.37 -12.60 9.22
C LEU A 355 -30.45 -13.26 7.83
N MET A 356 -30.87 -12.51 6.80
CA MET A 356 -30.90 -12.99 5.42
C MET A 356 -29.50 -13.32 4.90
N LEU A 357 -28.50 -12.52 5.26
CA LEU A 357 -27.09 -12.78 4.95
C LEU A 357 -26.64 -14.11 5.55
N LEU A 358 -26.88 -14.36 6.84
CA LEU A 358 -26.50 -15.63 7.49
C LEU A 358 -27.20 -16.83 6.86
N PHE A 359 -28.51 -16.71 6.61
CA PHE A 359 -29.30 -17.79 6.01
C PHE A 359 -28.82 -18.11 4.59
N THR A 360 -28.70 -17.11 3.72
CA THR A 360 -28.27 -17.31 2.33
C THR A 360 -26.82 -17.79 2.25
N PHE A 361 -25.93 -17.29 3.10
CA PHE A 361 -24.55 -17.78 3.20
C PHE A 361 -24.51 -19.26 3.59
N PHE A 362 -25.28 -19.66 4.62
CA PHE A 362 -25.37 -21.06 5.04
C PHE A 362 -25.90 -21.97 3.93
N CYS A 363 -27.05 -21.62 3.33
CA CYS A 363 -27.67 -22.46 2.31
C CYS A 363 -26.82 -22.58 1.04
N CYS A 364 -26.31 -21.46 0.52
CA CYS A 364 -25.63 -21.46 -0.79
C CYS A 364 -24.17 -21.89 -0.69
N ARG A 365 -23.44 -21.46 0.35
CA ARG A 365 -21.99 -21.74 0.46
C ARG A 365 -21.67 -22.97 1.28
N LEU A 366 -22.36 -23.22 2.39
CA LEU A 366 -22.07 -24.38 3.24
C LEU A 366 -22.82 -25.63 2.78
N VAL A 367 -24.12 -25.55 2.50
CA VAL A 367 -24.91 -26.73 2.13
C VAL A 367 -24.75 -27.05 0.65
N TRP A 368 -25.25 -26.17 -0.23
CA TRP A 368 -25.17 -26.36 -1.67
C TRP A 368 -23.72 -26.42 -2.14
N GLY A 369 -22.88 -25.55 -1.60
CA GLY A 369 -21.48 -25.51 -1.98
C GLY A 369 -20.68 -26.76 -1.64
N THR A 370 -20.78 -27.26 -0.42
CA THR A 370 -20.12 -28.52 -0.05
C THR A 370 -20.66 -29.67 -0.88
N TYR A 371 -21.98 -29.73 -1.13
CA TYR A 371 -22.59 -30.76 -1.96
C TYR A 371 -22.03 -30.78 -3.38
N GLN A 372 -21.98 -29.62 -4.04
CA GLN A 372 -21.47 -29.50 -5.40
C GLN A 372 -19.97 -29.74 -5.45
N SER A 373 -19.23 -29.32 -4.43
CA SER A 373 -17.82 -29.64 -4.30
C SER A 373 -17.62 -31.14 -4.31
N VAL A 374 -18.30 -31.89 -3.43
CA VAL A 374 -18.21 -33.37 -3.38
C VAL A 374 -18.54 -34.01 -4.73
N ARG A 375 -19.54 -33.52 -5.46
CA ARG A 375 -19.84 -34.01 -6.82
C ARG A 375 -18.67 -33.80 -7.79
N VAL A 376 -18.02 -32.64 -7.75
CA VAL A 376 -16.81 -32.42 -8.56
C VAL A 376 -15.68 -33.38 -8.18
N TYR A 377 -15.44 -33.61 -6.88
CA TYR A 377 -14.44 -34.61 -6.45
C TYR A 377 -14.78 -36.00 -7.02
N GLN A 378 -16.05 -36.40 -6.99
CA GLN A 378 -16.50 -37.70 -7.53
C GLN A 378 -16.30 -37.78 -9.04
N ASP A 379 -16.67 -36.75 -9.80
CA ASP A 379 -16.55 -36.74 -11.25
C ASP A 379 -15.08 -36.69 -11.71
N VAL A 380 -14.25 -35.87 -11.05
CA VAL A 380 -12.80 -35.84 -11.29
C VAL A 380 -12.16 -37.18 -10.92
N TRP A 381 -12.56 -37.79 -9.80
CA TRP A 381 -12.08 -39.11 -9.41
C TRP A 381 -12.45 -40.19 -10.42
N ARG A 382 -13.69 -40.20 -10.90
CA ARG A 382 -14.16 -41.11 -11.96
C ARG A 382 -13.41 -40.90 -13.26
N ALA A 383 -13.16 -39.65 -13.65
CA ALA A 383 -12.38 -39.33 -14.84
C ALA A 383 -10.92 -39.81 -14.72
N LEU A 384 -10.30 -39.65 -13.55
CA LEU A 384 -8.94 -40.13 -13.29
C LEU A 384 -8.83 -41.68 -13.24
N HIS A 385 -9.91 -42.36 -12.85
CA HIS A 385 -9.95 -43.83 -12.73
C HIS A 385 -10.64 -44.51 -13.91
N HIS A 386 -11.06 -43.76 -14.93
CA HIS A 386 -11.55 -44.33 -16.18
C HIS A 386 -10.37 -44.95 -16.92
N ARG A 387 -10.20 -46.28 -16.76
CA ARG A 387 -9.30 -47.07 -17.59
C ARG A 387 -10.00 -47.34 -18.92
N PRO A 388 -9.37 -47.06 -20.08
CA PRO A 388 -9.97 -47.39 -21.37
C PRO A 388 -10.19 -48.91 -21.45
N ALA A 389 -11.26 -49.31 -22.14
CA ALA A 389 -11.59 -50.70 -22.45
C ALA A 389 -10.59 -51.38 -23.42
N ALA A 390 -9.30 -50.99 -23.37
CA ALA A 390 -8.22 -51.53 -24.19
C ALA A 390 -7.54 -52.76 -23.55
N ALA A 391 -7.92 -53.18 -22.34
CA ALA A 391 -7.28 -54.32 -21.66
C ALA A 391 -7.91 -55.69 -21.96
N THR A 392 -9.03 -55.75 -22.67
CA THR A 392 -9.69 -57.01 -23.07
C THR A 392 -10.17 -56.91 -24.50
N ILE A 393 -9.33 -57.35 -25.43
CA ILE A 393 -9.73 -57.59 -26.83
C ILE A 393 -10.75 -58.74 -26.81
N HIS A 394 -12.04 -58.42 -26.91
CA HIS A 394 -13.07 -59.43 -27.20
C HIS A 394 -12.95 -59.80 -28.68
N PHE A 395 -12.31 -60.94 -28.97
CA PHE A 395 -12.15 -61.50 -30.32
C PHE A 395 -13.50 -61.70 -31.05
N ASP A 396 -14.62 -61.82 -30.33
CA ASP A 396 -15.96 -61.96 -30.91
C ASP A 396 -16.48 -60.69 -31.62
N ALA A 397 -15.98 -59.49 -31.26
CA ALA A 397 -16.44 -58.23 -31.85
C ALA A 397 -15.90 -57.96 -33.26
N LEU A 398 -14.83 -58.65 -33.68
CA LEU A 398 -14.25 -58.54 -35.02
C LEU A 398 -15.07 -59.27 -36.11
N ASN A 399 -15.95 -60.20 -35.72
CA ASN A 399 -16.75 -60.97 -36.69
C ASN A 399 -18.06 -60.28 -37.11
N ASN A 400 -18.56 -59.31 -36.32
CA ASN A 400 -19.77 -58.56 -36.63
C ASN A 400 -19.42 -57.10 -36.91
N ALA A 401 -18.93 -56.83 -38.11
CA ALA A 401 -18.52 -55.51 -38.58
C ALA A 401 -19.70 -54.50 -38.56
N THR A 402 -19.91 -53.86 -37.43
CA THR A 402 -20.71 -52.65 -37.28
C THR A 402 -19.78 -51.52 -36.89
N SER A 403 -20.00 -50.31 -37.42
CA SER A 403 -19.20 -49.11 -37.11
C SER A 403 -19.08 -48.88 -35.59
N ALA A 404 -20.15 -49.17 -34.84
CA ALA A 404 -20.18 -49.09 -33.39
C ALA A 404 -19.16 -50.00 -32.67
N ALA A 405 -18.84 -51.17 -33.23
CA ALA A 405 -17.86 -52.10 -32.65
C ALA A 405 -16.40 -51.62 -32.88
N LEU A 406 -16.15 -50.93 -34.00
CA LEU A 406 -14.84 -50.34 -34.31
C LEU A 406 -14.57 -49.06 -33.50
N ASP A 407 -15.62 -48.26 -33.27
CA ASP A 407 -15.55 -47.07 -32.41
C ASP A 407 -15.29 -47.47 -30.94
N ALA A 408 -15.94 -48.54 -30.45
CA ALA A 408 -15.66 -49.09 -29.11
C ALA A 408 -14.24 -49.67 -28.98
N ALA A 409 -13.70 -50.30 -30.03
CA ALA A 409 -12.35 -50.86 -30.05
C ALA A 409 -11.23 -49.78 -30.12
N THR A 410 -11.57 -48.56 -30.55
CA THR A 410 -10.65 -47.41 -30.60
C THR A 410 -10.77 -46.47 -29.40
N GLY A 411 -11.57 -46.84 -28.39
CA GLY A 411 -11.74 -46.09 -27.15
C GLY A 411 -12.84 -45.03 -27.19
N LYS A 412 -13.57 -44.88 -28.31
CA LYS A 412 -14.62 -43.88 -28.44
C LYS A 412 -15.90 -44.30 -27.73
N SER A 413 -16.50 -43.37 -26.99
CA SER A 413 -17.80 -43.57 -26.32
C SER A 413 -18.91 -43.71 -27.36
N ALA A 414 -19.71 -44.78 -27.28
CA ALA A 414 -20.80 -45.10 -28.22
C ALA A 414 -22.04 -44.16 -28.13
N ALA A 415 -21.90 -42.98 -27.52
CA ALA A 415 -22.98 -42.02 -27.34
C ALA A 415 -22.90 -40.90 -28.40
N PRO A 416 -23.87 -40.78 -29.34
CA PRO A 416 -23.82 -39.84 -30.47
C PRO A 416 -23.74 -38.35 -30.08
N ILE A 417 -24.06 -38.02 -28.83
CA ILE A 417 -24.08 -36.64 -28.30
C ILE A 417 -22.67 -36.21 -27.83
N HIS A 418 -21.77 -37.16 -27.55
CA HIS A 418 -20.46 -36.89 -26.97
C HIS A 418 -19.47 -36.27 -27.99
N ASP A 419 -19.55 -36.68 -29.25
CA ASP A 419 -18.61 -36.25 -30.31
C ASP A 419 -18.76 -34.77 -30.69
N GLY A 420 -19.98 -34.21 -30.64
CA GLY A 420 -20.22 -32.80 -30.97
C GLY A 420 -19.76 -31.82 -29.88
N ILE A 421 -19.77 -32.24 -28.61
CA ILE A 421 -19.40 -31.39 -27.47
C ILE A 421 -17.88 -31.46 -27.22
N MET A 422 -17.24 -32.59 -27.52
CA MET A 422 -15.82 -32.84 -27.26
C MET A 422 -14.94 -32.65 -28.50
N GLN A 423 -15.45 -32.05 -29.59
CA GLN A 423 -14.76 -31.78 -30.86
C GLN A 423 -13.35 -31.15 -30.72
N PHE A 424 -13.10 -30.38 -29.65
CA PHE A 424 -11.84 -29.66 -29.40
C PHE A 424 -11.00 -30.27 -28.27
N ALA A 425 -11.41 -31.40 -27.68
CA ALA A 425 -10.65 -32.10 -26.66
C ALA A 425 -9.63 -33.03 -27.37
N GLY A 426 -8.37 -32.60 -27.46
CA GLY A 426 -7.31 -33.38 -28.12
C GLY A 426 -6.86 -34.62 -27.34
N GLU A 427 -7.16 -34.69 -26.04
CA GLU A 427 -6.78 -35.81 -25.16
C GLU A 427 -7.98 -36.15 -24.24
N GLU A 428 -8.41 -37.42 -24.21
CA GLU A 428 -9.52 -37.91 -23.37
C GLU A 428 -9.15 -38.02 -21.88
N PHE A 429 -7.93 -37.63 -21.50
CA PHE A 429 -7.43 -37.75 -20.14
C PHE A 429 -7.29 -36.39 -19.44
N VAL A 430 -7.63 -36.39 -18.16
CA VAL A 430 -7.47 -35.22 -17.29
C VAL A 430 -6.02 -35.14 -16.81
N PRO A 431 -5.26 -34.07 -17.09
CA PRO A 431 -3.93 -33.90 -16.54
C PRO A 431 -3.95 -33.86 -15.00
N LEU A 432 -3.08 -34.63 -14.35
CA LEU A 432 -3.04 -34.73 -12.89
C LEU A 432 -2.84 -33.37 -12.22
N TRP A 433 -1.97 -32.51 -12.77
CA TRP A 433 -1.74 -31.17 -12.24
C TRP A 433 -3.02 -30.32 -12.24
N LEU A 434 -3.88 -30.48 -13.26
CA LEU A 434 -5.14 -29.74 -13.39
C LEU A 434 -6.15 -30.19 -12.33
N ALA A 435 -6.25 -31.51 -12.11
CA ALA A 435 -7.07 -32.07 -11.04
C ALA A 435 -6.59 -31.61 -9.66
N PHE A 436 -5.29 -31.72 -9.36
CA PHE A 436 -4.76 -31.34 -8.05
C PHE A 436 -4.88 -29.84 -7.76
N THR A 437 -4.61 -28.99 -8.74
CA THR A 437 -4.73 -27.53 -8.58
C THR A 437 -6.19 -27.12 -8.35
N TYR A 438 -7.13 -27.62 -9.15
CA TYR A 438 -8.55 -27.30 -8.99
C TYR A 438 -9.10 -27.81 -7.65
N LEU A 439 -8.86 -29.09 -7.32
CA LEU A 439 -9.34 -29.69 -6.08
C LEU A 439 -8.69 -29.03 -4.86
N GLY A 440 -7.41 -28.67 -4.92
CA GLY A 440 -6.72 -27.93 -3.86
C GLY A 440 -7.34 -26.55 -3.63
N SER A 441 -7.56 -25.77 -4.69
CA SER A 441 -8.23 -24.47 -4.60
C SER A 441 -9.68 -24.60 -4.09
N ASN A 442 -10.41 -25.63 -4.50
CA ASN A 442 -11.76 -25.88 -4.03
C ASN A 442 -11.82 -26.23 -2.53
N VAL A 443 -10.87 -27.02 -2.00
CA VAL A 443 -10.73 -27.27 -0.55
C VAL A 443 -10.54 -25.95 0.18
N VAL A 444 -9.56 -25.13 -0.26
CA VAL A 444 -9.24 -23.85 0.39
C VAL A 444 -10.48 -22.95 0.46
N LEU A 445 -11.21 -22.80 -0.64
CA LEU A 445 -12.43 -21.99 -0.67
C LEU A 445 -13.51 -22.50 0.29
N ASN A 446 -13.76 -23.81 0.32
CA ASN A 446 -14.74 -24.38 1.24
C ASN A 446 -14.32 -24.22 2.70
N THR A 447 -13.06 -24.48 3.04
CA THR A 447 -12.55 -24.28 4.40
C THR A 447 -12.69 -22.83 4.85
N LEU A 448 -12.39 -21.87 3.96
CA LEU A 448 -12.57 -20.44 4.24
C LEU A 448 -14.04 -20.06 4.44
N ASN A 449 -14.97 -20.66 3.67
CA ASN A 449 -16.41 -20.44 3.88
C ASN A 449 -16.86 -20.88 5.28
N PHE A 450 -16.41 -22.05 5.77
CA PHE A 450 -16.70 -22.48 7.14
C PHE A 450 -16.08 -21.54 8.19
N TYR A 451 -14.82 -21.12 7.96
CA TYR A 451 -14.13 -20.18 8.85
C TYR A 451 -14.87 -18.85 8.96
N TRP A 452 -15.25 -18.23 7.84
CA TRP A 452 -15.96 -16.95 7.82
C TRP A 452 -17.35 -17.05 8.40
N PHE A 453 -18.08 -18.14 8.16
CA PHE A 453 -19.37 -18.36 8.79
C PHE A 453 -19.25 -18.43 10.32
N GLY A 454 -18.23 -19.12 10.84
CA GLY A 454 -17.92 -19.12 12.27
C GLY A 454 -17.66 -17.71 12.81
N LYS A 455 -16.88 -16.89 12.08
CA LYS A 455 -16.63 -15.49 12.43
C LYS A 455 -17.91 -14.63 12.40
N MET A 456 -18.80 -14.87 11.44
CA MET A 456 -20.08 -14.16 11.36
C MET A 456 -20.97 -14.51 12.56
N ILE A 457 -21.04 -15.78 12.96
CA ILE A 457 -21.76 -16.20 14.18
C ILE A 457 -21.15 -15.57 15.43
N ASP A 458 -19.83 -15.57 15.57
CA ASP A 458 -19.14 -14.95 16.70
C ASP A 458 -19.43 -13.44 16.79
N ALA A 459 -19.45 -12.75 15.65
CA ALA A 459 -19.77 -11.33 15.58
C ALA A 459 -21.21 -11.04 16.03
N VAL A 460 -22.16 -11.87 15.61
CA VAL A 460 -23.57 -11.78 16.06
C VAL A 460 -23.67 -12.06 17.56
N ARG A 461 -23.03 -13.13 18.03
CA ARG A 461 -23.04 -13.52 19.45
C ARG A 461 -22.47 -12.42 20.35
N LYS A 462 -21.39 -11.74 19.92
CA LYS A 462 -20.81 -10.61 20.66
C LYS A 462 -21.74 -9.39 20.76
N ARG A 463 -22.65 -9.20 19.80
CA ARG A 463 -23.64 -8.10 19.84
C ARG A 463 -24.80 -8.37 20.82
N PHE A 464 -25.07 -9.63 21.15
CA PHE A 464 -26.16 -10.04 22.05
C PHE A 464 -25.69 -10.45 23.46
N GLN A 465 -24.39 -10.53 23.72
CA GLN A 465 -23.89 -10.69 25.08
C GLN A 465 -23.95 -9.34 25.79
N PRO A 466 -24.60 -9.23 26.98
CA PRO A 466 -24.48 -8.04 27.80
C PRO A 466 -22.99 -7.80 28.11
N PRO A 467 -22.54 -6.53 28.25
CA PRO A 467 -21.15 -6.23 28.53
C PRO A 467 -20.73 -7.05 29.76
N LYS A 468 -19.81 -8.00 29.58
CA LYS A 468 -19.12 -8.58 30.72
C LYS A 468 -18.43 -7.41 31.41
N GLU A 469 -18.89 -7.12 32.61
CA GLU A 469 -18.28 -6.17 33.53
C GLU A 469 -16.76 -6.37 33.43
N GLN A 470 -16.07 -5.39 32.85
CA GLN A 470 -14.63 -5.46 32.72
C GLN A 470 -14.11 -5.44 34.16
N ARG A 471 -13.75 -6.62 34.69
CA ARG A 471 -12.89 -6.71 35.86
C ARG A 471 -11.68 -5.84 35.54
N ARG A 472 -11.65 -4.69 36.21
CA ARG A 472 -10.57 -3.71 36.23
C ARG A 472 -9.29 -4.52 36.37
N LYS A 473 -8.54 -4.69 35.28
CA LYS A 473 -7.17 -5.20 35.38
C LYS A 473 -6.43 -4.14 36.18
N GLU A 474 -6.27 -4.38 37.46
CA GLU A 474 -5.36 -3.62 38.31
C GLU A 474 -4.03 -3.58 37.56
N LYS A 475 -3.54 -2.37 37.30
CA LYS A 475 -2.17 -2.16 36.84
C LYS A 475 -1.28 -2.87 37.85
N ALA A 476 -0.60 -3.93 37.42
CA ALA A 476 0.46 -4.54 38.22
C ALA A 476 1.54 -3.46 38.41
N ILE A 477 1.51 -2.82 39.58
CA ILE A 477 2.60 -2.01 40.08
C ILE A 477 3.76 -2.98 40.25
N ALA A 478 4.89 -2.67 39.61
CA ALA A 478 6.13 -3.40 39.77
C ALA A 478 6.49 -3.43 41.27
N ALA A 479 6.23 -4.55 41.93
CA ALA A 479 6.67 -4.80 43.28
C ALA A 479 8.19 -4.99 43.26
N LYS A 480 8.92 -3.95 43.66
CA LYS A 480 10.33 -4.07 44.06
C LYS A 480 10.37 -4.81 45.39
N THR A 481 10.72 -6.09 45.36
CA THR A 481 11.10 -6.81 46.59
C THR A 481 12.62 -6.93 46.61
N THR A 482 13.24 -6.19 47.53
CA THR A 482 14.67 -6.29 47.85
C THR A 482 14.90 -7.52 48.73
N GLY A 483 15.54 -8.56 48.18
CA GLY A 483 16.11 -9.65 48.96
C GLY A 483 17.42 -9.22 49.61
N ALA A 484 17.74 -9.80 50.77
CA ALA A 484 18.84 -9.41 51.66
C ALA A 484 20.27 -9.58 51.09
N ASP A 485 20.44 -10.00 49.83
CA ASP A 485 21.76 -10.26 49.23
C ASP A 485 22.09 -9.35 48.02
N GLY A 486 21.40 -8.20 47.88
CA GLY A 486 21.84 -7.12 46.97
C GLY A 486 21.83 -7.41 45.46
N LYS A 487 21.29 -8.54 44.99
CA LYS A 487 21.14 -8.84 43.54
C LYS A 487 19.71 -8.55 43.05
N VAL A 488 19.60 -7.59 42.14
CA VAL A 488 18.37 -7.28 41.39
C VAL A 488 18.24 -8.26 40.22
N ARG A 489 17.16 -9.07 40.19
CA ARG A 489 16.76 -9.85 39.02
C ARG A 489 15.56 -9.16 38.36
N ILE A 490 15.72 -8.74 37.11
CA ILE A 490 14.63 -8.24 36.25
C ILE A 490 14.18 -9.43 35.40
N GLY A 491 12.92 -9.86 35.55
CA GLY A 491 12.30 -10.81 34.66
C GLY A 491 11.96 -10.13 33.34
N VAL A 492 12.62 -10.53 32.25
CA VAL A 492 12.28 -10.10 30.89
C VAL A 492 11.25 -11.09 30.34
N ASP A 493 10.11 -10.57 29.92
CA ASP A 493 9.06 -11.32 29.23
C ASP A 493 9.61 -11.82 27.88
N GLU A 494 9.43 -13.10 27.57
CA GLU A 494 10.00 -13.75 26.39
C GLU A 494 9.31 -13.25 25.10
N THR A 495 9.81 -12.17 24.52
CA THR A 495 9.56 -11.89 23.10
C THR A 495 10.36 -12.89 22.27
N GLU A 496 9.70 -13.83 21.60
CA GLU A 496 10.31 -14.72 20.61
C GLU A 496 10.93 -13.89 19.46
N VAL A 497 12.22 -13.56 19.60
CA VAL A 497 13.03 -13.04 18.51
C VAL A 497 13.31 -14.21 17.56
N ARG A 498 12.70 -14.19 16.37
CA ARG A 498 12.93 -15.18 15.32
C ARG A 498 14.40 -15.16 14.90
N ARG A 499 15.23 -16.06 15.46
CA ARG A 499 16.64 -16.22 15.04
C ARG A 499 16.68 -16.64 13.57
N ARG A 500 17.45 -15.92 12.75
CA ARG A 500 17.84 -16.36 11.39
C ARG A 500 18.54 -17.72 11.52
N LYS A 501 18.11 -18.73 10.76
CA LYS A 501 18.91 -19.95 10.58
C LYS A 501 20.17 -19.55 9.81
N VAL A 502 21.32 -19.59 10.47
CA VAL A 502 22.62 -19.55 9.81
C VAL A 502 22.75 -20.90 9.09
N VAL A 503 22.99 -20.86 7.79
CA VAL A 503 23.40 -22.05 7.04
C VAL A 503 24.83 -22.33 7.51
N GLU A 504 25.04 -23.47 8.18
CA GLU A 504 26.40 -23.92 8.51
C GLU A 504 27.18 -24.12 7.20
N GLU A 505 28.27 -23.39 7.04
CA GLU A 505 29.24 -23.63 5.97
C GLU A 505 29.86 -25.02 6.19
N GLU A 506 29.68 -25.90 5.21
CA GLU A 506 30.43 -27.15 5.15
C GLU A 506 31.93 -26.84 5.13
N GLY A 507 32.65 -27.43 6.08
CA GLY A 507 34.06 -27.19 6.30
C GLY A 507 34.92 -27.45 5.07
N ILE A 508 35.62 -26.42 4.62
CA ILE A 508 36.77 -26.57 3.73
C ILE A 508 37.95 -27.02 4.60
N SER A 509 38.16 -28.34 4.63
CA SER A 509 39.38 -28.97 5.11
C SER A 509 40.56 -28.48 4.27
N ALA A 510 41.45 -27.70 4.87
CA ALA A 510 42.74 -27.37 4.30
C ALA A 510 43.57 -28.64 4.06
N ILE A 511 44.13 -28.78 2.85
CA ILE A 511 45.24 -29.68 2.58
C ILE A 511 46.46 -28.78 2.32
N SER A 512 47.40 -28.87 3.26
CA SER A 512 48.82 -28.46 3.30
C SER A 512 49.21 -27.08 2.76
#